data_AF-G4TVT4-F1
#
_entry.id   AF-G4TVT4-F1
#
_cell.length_a   1.000
_cell.length_b   1.000
_cell.length_c   1.000
_cell.angle_alpha   90.00
_cell.angle_beta   90.00
_cell.angle_gamma   90.00
#
_symmetry.space_group_name_H-M   'P 1'
#
loop_
_entity.id
_entity.type
_entity.pdbx_description
1 polymer ?
#
loop_
_entity_poly.entity_id
_entity_poly.type
_entity_poly.pdbx_seq_one_letter_code
_entity_poly.pdbx_strand_id
1 'polypeptide(L)'
;MSRGRGGGAGRGSGRGRGGSNALPAGFSFEDMLAASQAREPAPLYPAYDDLPALTNVTEKERLVCKYQDGFAERFRKSPYYLIDTSKADKTSVFDTALLPVVF
;
A
#
# COMPACT_ATOMS: atom_id res chain seq x y z
N MET A 1 -30.34 73.02 -27.79
CA MET A 1 -30.30 73.02 -26.31
C MET A 1 -30.03 71.58 -25.84
N SER A 2 -28.86 71.29 -25.23
CA SER A 2 -28.68 70.83 -23.81
C SER A 2 -29.37 69.49 -23.49
N ARG A 3 -28.76 68.39 -23.01
CA ARG A 3 -27.45 68.03 -22.44
C ARG A 3 -27.30 66.50 -22.56
N GLY A 4 -26.08 65.98 -22.62
CA GLY A 4 -25.81 64.55 -22.36
C GLY A 4 -25.78 64.20 -20.86
N ARG A 5 -25.34 62.95 -20.61
CA ARG A 5 -24.73 62.42 -19.38
C ARG A 5 -25.61 61.56 -18.44
N GLY A 6 -25.46 60.24 -18.59
CA GLY A 6 -24.97 59.36 -17.50
C GLY A 6 -25.95 58.84 -16.45
N GLY A 7 -26.02 57.51 -16.36
CA GLY A 7 -25.89 56.78 -15.10
C GLY A 7 -27.17 56.19 -14.49
N GLY A 8 -27.12 54.90 -14.15
CA GLY A 8 -27.86 54.37 -13.00
C GLY A 8 -28.58 53.03 -13.16
N ALA A 9 -27.87 51.95 -12.82
CA ALA A 9 -28.34 50.83 -11.99
C ALA A 9 -29.66 50.10 -12.32
N GLY A 10 -29.55 48.82 -12.72
CA GLY A 10 -30.70 47.91 -12.81
C GLY A 10 -30.38 46.43 -13.00
N ARG A 11 -29.54 45.88 -12.12
CA ARG A 11 -29.68 44.55 -11.48
C ARG A 11 -30.19 43.37 -12.37
N GLY A 12 -29.25 42.56 -12.84
CA GLY A 12 -29.27 41.11 -12.66
C GLY A 12 -30.36 40.30 -13.38
N SER A 13 -30.38 40.31 -14.71
CA SER A 13 -30.97 39.22 -15.50
C SER A 13 -29.95 38.09 -15.60
N GLY A 14 -30.04 37.14 -14.68
CA GLY A 14 -29.10 36.03 -14.59
C GLY A 14 -29.63 34.89 -13.74
N ARG A 15 -30.89 34.50 -13.96
CA ARG A 15 -31.39 33.20 -13.49
C ARG A 15 -30.82 32.11 -14.39
N GLY A 16 -29.51 31.93 -14.29
CA GLY A 16 -28.83 30.71 -14.70
C GLY A 16 -29.30 29.61 -13.77
N ARG A 17 -30.18 28.76 -14.29
CA ARG A 17 -30.59 27.49 -13.70
C ARG A 17 -29.36 26.58 -13.69
N GLY A 18 -28.50 26.78 -12.69
CA GLY A 18 -27.33 25.97 -12.41
C GLY A 18 -27.77 24.56 -12.05
N GLY A 19 -27.15 23.59 -12.71
CA GLY A 19 -27.38 22.17 -12.49
C GLY A 19 -27.22 21.79 -11.02
N SER A 20 -27.87 20.69 -10.68
CA SER A 20 -27.89 20.01 -9.39
C SER A 20 -26.53 20.03 -8.67
N ASN A 21 -26.31 21.02 -7.80
CA ASN A 21 -25.23 21.03 -6.81
C ASN A 21 -25.79 20.87 -5.38
N ALA A 22 -26.92 20.18 -5.23
CA ALA A 22 -27.31 19.70 -3.91
C ALA A 22 -26.34 18.57 -3.56
N LEU A 23 -25.39 18.86 -2.69
CA LEU A 23 -24.51 17.83 -2.15
C LEU A 23 -25.37 16.74 -1.48
N PRO A 24 -24.94 15.47 -1.54
CA PRO A 24 -25.63 14.39 -0.84
C PRO A 24 -25.86 14.80 0.62
N ALA A 25 -27.06 14.53 1.14
CA ALA A 25 -27.40 14.86 2.52
C ALA A 25 -26.33 14.27 3.46
N GLY A 26 -25.71 15.13 4.27
CA GLY A 26 -24.64 14.76 5.19
C GLY A 26 -23.25 15.34 4.86
N PHE A 27 -23.08 16.04 3.74
CA PHE A 27 -21.81 16.70 3.39
C PHE A 27 -22.00 18.20 3.15
N SER A 28 -21.24 19.03 3.86
CA SER A 28 -21.16 20.47 3.60
C SER A 28 -20.10 20.78 2.54
N PHE A 29 -20.21 21.94 1.88
CA PHE A 29 -19.19 22.38 0.91
C PHE A 29 -17.82 22.59 1.56
N GLU A 30 -17.80 22.98 2.84
CA GLU A 30 -16.57 23.13 3.61
C GLU A 30 -15.87 21.77 3.83
N ASP A 31 -16.63 20.70 4.07
CA ASP A 31 -16.07 19.35 4.25
C ASP A 31 -15.41 18.83 2.96
N MET A 32 -16.00 19.13 1.80
CA MET A 32 -15.42 18.77 0.50
C MET A 32 -14.13 19.55 0.22
N LEU A 33 -14.10 20.84 0.56
CA LEU A 33 -12.90 21.66 0.43
C LEU A 33 -11.80 21.17 1.37
N ALA A 34 -12.13 20.84 2.62
CA ALA A 34 -11.19 20.25 3.58
C ALA A 34 -10.62 18.90 3.08
N ALA A 35 -11.47 18.02 2.53
CA ALA A 35 -11.03 16.74 1.96
C ALA A 35 -10.09 16.90 0.75
N SER A 36 -10.29 17.96 -0.06
CA SER A 36 -9.42 18.26 -1.20
C SER A 36 -8.07 18.88 -0.82
N GLN A 37 -7.97 19.49 0.35
CA GLN A 37 -6.75 20.10 0.89
C GLN A 37 -5.83 19.09 1.59
N ALA A 38 -6.35 17.91 1.94
CA ALA A 38 -5.57 16.75 2.41
C ALA A 38 -4.80 16.10 1.24
N ARG A 39 -3.83 16.84 0.69
CA ARG A 39 -3.08 16.45 -0.52
C ARG A 39 -1.75 15.76 -0.21
N GLU A 40 -1.42 15.61 1.06
CA GLU A 40 -0.25 14.86 1.47
C GLU A 40 -0.47 13.37 1.16
N PRO A 41 0.44 12.71 0.43
CA PRO A 41 0.34 11.29 0.19
C PRO A 41 0.34 10.56 1.54
N ALA A 42 -0.58 9.61 1.71
CA ALA A 42 -0.64 8.81 2.92
C ALA A 42 0.75 8.18 3.19
N PRO A 43 1.19 8.15 4.47
CA PRO A 43 2.49 7.59 4.80
C PRO A 43 2.55 6.11 4.38
N LEU A 44 3.71 5.66 3.89
CA LEU A 44 3.94 4.25 3.51
C LEU A 44 3.71 3.29 4.68
N TYR A 45 3.95 3.77 5.91
CA TYR A 45 3.68 3.07 7.15
C TYR A 45 2.78 3.96 8.02
N PRO A 46 1.47 3.71 8.05
CA PRO A 46 0.60 4.42 8.97
C PRO A 46 1.00 4.11 10.42
N ALA A 47 0.79 5.07 11.32
CA ALA A 47 0.91 4.79 12.75
C ALA A 47 -0.17 3.78 13.14
N TYR A 48 0.24 2.68 13.77
CA TYR A 48 -0.68 1.72 14.36
C TYR A 48 -0.74 1.98 15.86
N ASP A 49 -1.94 2.24 16.37
CA ASP A 49 -2.16 2.42 17.81
C ASP A 49 -1.96 1.11 18.58
N ASP A 50 -2.32 -0.02 17.95
CA ASP A 50 -2.23 -1.35 18.52
C ASP A 50 -1.02 -2.11 17.98
N LEU A 51 0.11 -1.99 18.67
CA LEU A 51 1.26 -2.85 18.44
C LEU A 51 0.99 -4.25 19.03
N PRO A 52 1.38 -5.34 18.35
CA PRO A 52 1.26 -6.67 18.91
C PRO A 52 2.03 -6.75 20.23
N ALA A 53 1.40 -7.35 21.25
CA ALA A 53 2.03 -7.52 22.55
C ALA A 53 3.24 -8.46 22.45
N LEU A 54 4.43 -7.95 22.75
CA LEU A 54 5.66 -8.73 22.81
C LEU A 54 5.72 -9.48 24.14
N THR A 55 5.08 -10.65 24.19
CA THR A 55 5.14 -11.55 25.35
C THR A 55 6.43 -12.36 25.34
N ASN A 56 6.91 -12.73 26.53
CA ASN A 56 8.05 -13.63 26.66
C ASN A 56 7.73 -15.01 26.07
N VAL A 57 8.69 -15.59 25.37
CA VAL A 57 8.55 -16.93 24.78
C VAL A 57 8.53 -17.97 25.89
N THR A 58 7.41 -18.67 26.00
CA THR A 58 7.25 -19.80 26.92
C THR A 58 8.06 -21.02 26.45
N GLU A 59 8.33 -21.95 27.36
CA GLU A 59 9.07 -23.17 27.00
C GLU A 59 8.32 -24.05 25.99
N LYS A 60 6.98 -24.07 26.08
CA LYS A 60 6.13 -24.78 25.11
C LYS A 60 6.27 -24.19 23.70
N GLU A 61 6.22 -22.85 23.57
CA GLU A 61 6.41 -22.17 22.29
C GLU A 61 7.81 -22.43 21.73
N ARG A 62 8.84 -22.43 22.58
CA ARG A 62 10.21 -22.77 22.17
C ARG A 62 10.31 -24.19 21.61
N LEU A 63 9.61 -25.16 22.19
CA LEU A 63 9.57 -26.53 21.67
C LEU A 63 8.84 -26.59 20.32
N VAL A 64 7.73 -25.86 20.17
CA VAL A 64 7.01 -25.78 18.89
C VAL A 64 7.90 -25.20 17.79
N CYS A 65 8.62 -24.11 18.06
CA CYS A 65 9.58 -23.53 17.11
C CYS A 65 10.65 -24.55 16.70
N LYS A 66 11.25 -25.26 17.66
CA LYS A 66 12.24 -26.32 17.35
C LYS A 66 11.68 -27.40 16.43
N TYR A 67 10.43 -27.82 16.63
CA TYR A 67 9.81 -28.81 15.76
C TYR A 67 9.50 -28.25 14.37
N GLN A 68 9.06 -27.00 14.27
CA GLN A 68 8.81 -26.33 12.99
C GLN A 68 10.11 -26.20 12.18
N ASP A 69 11.19 -25.75 12.81
CA ASP A 69 12.50 -25.61 12.19
C ASP A 69 13.02 -26.98 11.71
N GLY A 70 13.02 -27.98 12.60
CA GLY A 70 13.46 -29.32 12.26
C GLY A 70 12.59 -29.99 11.18
N PHE A 71 11.29 -29.70 11.14
CA PHE A 71 10.41 -30.19 10.08
C PHE A 71 10.75 -29.56 8.74
N ALA A 72 10.94 -28.23 8.68
CA ALA A 72 11.30 -27.53 7.46
C ALA A 72 12.63 -28.05 6.88
N GLU A 73 13.63 -28.30 7.73
CA GLU A 73 14.91 -28.87 7.32
C GLU A 73 14.78 -30.29 6.74
N ARG A 74 14.01 -31.16 7.40
CA ARG A 74 13.78 -32.53 6.90
C ARG A 74 12.95 -32.53 5.62
N PHE A 75 11.97 -31.64 5.52
CA PHE A 75 11.10 -31.54 4.36
C PHE A 75 11.90 -31.12 3.12
N ARG A 76 12.79 -30.12 3.24
CA ARG A 76 13.68 -29.70 2.14
C ARG A 76 14.63 -30.79 1.65
N LYS A 77 15.04 -31.72 2.53
CA LYS A 77 15.88 -32.88 2.18
C LYS A 77 15.07 -34.09 1.71
N SER A 78 13.74 -34.03 1.81
CA SER A 78 12.89 -35.16 1.44
C SER A 78 12.84 -35.31 -0.08
N PRO A 79 12.64 -36.54 -0.59
CA PRO A 79 12.49 -36.79 -2.04
C PRO A 79 11.30 -36.06 -2.69
N TYR A 80 10.40 -35.52 -1.88
CA TYR A 80 9.20 -34.81 -2.32
C TYR A 80 9.39 -33.30 -2.43
N TYR A 81 10.58 -32.79 -2.06
CA TYR A 81 10.88 -31.37 -2.25
C TYR A 81 11.22 -31.11 -3.72
N LEU A 82 10.26 -30.53 -4.44
CA LEU A 82 10.44 -30.16 -5.84
C LEU A 82 11.41 -28.97 -5.91
N ILE A 83 12.51 -29.16 -6.64
CA ILE A 83 13.45 -28.10 -6.98
C ILE A 83 13.21 -27.75 -8.44
N ASP A 84 12.92 -26.48 -8.72
CA ASP A 84 12.89 -25.98 -10.09
C ASP A 84 14.30 -26.08 -10.68
N THR A 85 14.50 -27.07 -11.53
CA THR A 85 15.76 -27.27 -12.29
C THR A 85 15.76 -26.41 -13.56
N SER A 86 15.27 -25.17 -13.47
CA SER A 86 15.37 -24.24 -14.59
C SER A 86 16.84 -24.12 -14.97
N LYS A 87 17.11 -24.39 -16.25
CA LYS A 87 18.46 -24.59 -16.78
C LYS A 87 19.30 -23.38 -16.43
N ALA A 88 20.40 -23.60 -15.70
CA ALA A 88 21.48 -22.64 -15.67
C ALA A 88 21.93 -22.42 -17.13
N ASP A 89 21.64 -21.24 -17.67
CA ASP A 89 22.13 -20.87 -18.99
C ASP A 89 23.66 -20.94 -18.95
N LYS A 90 24.19 -21.71 -19.89
CA LYS A 90 25.59 -22.08 -20.04
C LYS A 90 26.48 -20.83 -20.01
N THR A 91 27.04 -20.53 -18.85
CA THR A 91 28.19 -19.63 -18.72
C THR A 91 29.37 -20.43 -18.18
N SER A 92 30.10 -21.02 -19.13
CA SER A 92 31.54 -21.34 -19.13
C SER A 92 32.15 -22.05 -17.90
N VAL A 93 32.15 -23.39 -17.92
CA VAL A 93 33.29 -24.34 -17.95
C VAL A 93 34.56 -24.12 -17.06
N PHE A 94 34.75 -23.05 -16.29
CA PHE A 94 36.08 -22.79 -15.69
C PHE A 94 36.32 -23.17 -14.22
N ASP A 95 35.34 -23.70 -13.47
CA ASP A 95 35.54 -23.89 -12.01
C ASP A 95 35.08 -25.24 -11.43
N THR A 96 34.97 -26.29 -12.25
CA THR A 96 34.61 -27.64 -11.79
C THR A 96 35.82 -28.48 -11.36
N ALA A 97 36.75 -27.90 -10.60
CA ALA A 97 37.90 -28.64 -10.05
C ALA A 97 37.87 -28.81 -8.52
N LEU A 98 36.88 -28.26 -7.80
CA LEU A 98 36.90 -28.24 -6.33
C LEU A 98 35.53 -28.56 -5.69
N LEU A 99 34.97 -29.74 -5.95
CA LEU A 99 33.99 -30.32 -5.02
C LEU A 99 34.51 -31.69 -4.54
N PRO A 100 34.94 -31.81 -3.27
CA PRO A 100 35.37 -33.09 -2.73
C PRO A 100 34.18 -34.04 -2.61
N VAL A 101 34.40 -35.25 -3.12
CA VAL A 101 33.61 -36.45 -2.81
C VAL A 101 33.62 -36.64 -1.30
N VAL A 102 32.45 -36.58 -0.68
CA VAL A 102 32.25 -37.05 0.69
C VAL A 102 31.15 -38.09 0.64
N PHE A 103 31.53 -39.33 1.00
CA PHE A 103 30.68 -40.50 1.15
C PHE A 103 29.68 -40.32 2.30
#